data_AF-A0A078HUU0-F1
#
_entry.id   AF-A0A078HUU0-F1
#
_cell.length_a   1.000
_cell.length_b   1.000
_cell.length_c   1.000
_cell.angle_alpha   90.00
_cell.angle_beta   90.00
_cell.angle_gamma   90.00
#
_symmetry.space_group_name_H-M   'P 1'
#
loop_
_entity.id
_entity.type
_entity.pdbx_description
1 polymer ?
#
loop_
_entity_poly.entity_id
_entity_poly.type
_entity_poly.pdbx_seq_one_letter_code
_entity_poly.pdbx_strand_id
1 'polypeptide(L)'
;MNMLLCREELDGAKVVRVENLENPYKKQTNFDNRFKLSLNKLYAWSLSNYDRVVMLDADNLFLKSTDELFQCGSFCAVFINPCIFHTGLFVLQPSMEVFRDMIRELEVKRDNPDGADQGFLVSYFSDLLNQPLFRPPNNRSTVLIGHFRLPLGYQMDATYYYLKLRWNVPCGPNSVITFPGAVWLKPWYWWSWPVLPLGISWHHQRCYTISYSAEMPWVLIQAMFYLGIILVTRLTRSSMSKLCHRRSDKNLTAFKMVALLLILSAYIIPSFIIPQTIHPLMGWSLYLTGSFAFSSIPINAFLLPVLHVLTPWLGILGTLLVMAFPSYPDDLKLRWNVPCGPNSVITFPGAVWLKPWYWWSWPVLPLGLSWHHQRRYTISYSAEMPWVLIQAMFYLGIILVTRLTRSSMSKLCHRRSDKNLTAFKMVALLLILSAYIIPSFIIPQTIHPLMGWSLYLTGSFALSSIPINAFLLPVLHVLTPWLGILGTLLVMAFPSYPDGVVRALSVFGYAFCCAPFLWVSFVKITSHLQILIDKEVLFPRLGESGSSSSLSKLY
;
A
#
# COMPACT_ATOMS: atom_id res chain seq x y z
N MET A 1 26.85 12.11 -22.46
CA MET A 1 26.26 12.08 -23.82
C MET A 1 27.09 11.23 -24.78
N ASN A 2 28.41 11.44 -24.88
CA ASN A 2 29.27 10.66 -25.80
C ASN A 2 29.39 9.15 -25.49
N MET A 3 29.29 8.73 -24.22
CA MET A 3 29.41 7.30 -23.86
C MET A 3 28.16 6.47 -24.16
N LEU A 4 26.97 7.09 -24.22
CA LEU A 4 25.71 6.42 -24.59
C LEU A 4 25.65 6.21 -26.11
N LEU A 5 25.94 7.26 -26.89
CA LEU A 5 26.05 7.19 -28.35
C LEU A 5 27.08 6.13 -28.81
N CYS A 6 28.23 6.07 -28.14
CA CYS A 6 29.29 5.10 -28.49
C CYS A 6 28.91 3.65 -28.15
N ARG A 7 28.00 3.42 -27.19
CA ARG A 7 27.52 2.09 -26.82
C ARG A 7 26.36 1.61 -27.70
N GLU A 8 25.51 2.54 -28.15
CA GLU A 8 24.39 2.27 -29.06
C GLU A 8 24.88 1.75 -30.43
N GLU A 9 25.96 2.32 -30.98
CA GLU A 9 26.55 1.86 -32.25
C GLU A 9 27.25 0.48 -32.15
N LEU A 10 27.81 0.14 -30.98
CA LEU A 10 28.51 -1.13 -30.75
C LEU A 10 27.56 -2.34 -30.70
N ASP A 11 26.31 -2.15 -30.28
CA ASP A 11 25.30 -3.21 -30.17
C ASP A 11 24.47 -3.38 -31.46
N GLY A 12 24.81 -2.66 -32.54
CA GLY A 12 24.04 -2.66 -33.79
C GLY A 12 22.68 -1.95 -33.68
N ALA A 13 22.47 -1.12 -32.65
CA ALA A 13 21.23 -0.38 -32.44
C ALA A 13 21.21 0.90 -33.29
N LYS A 14 20.09 1.16 -33.98
CA LYS A 14 19.88 2.37 -34.76
C LYS A 14 18.90 3.30 -34.05
N VAL A 15 19.37 4.50 -33.68
CA VAL A 15 18.52 5.53 -33.08
C VAL A 15 17.82 6.32 -34.18
N VAL A 16 16.48 6.28 -34.20
CA VAL A 16 15.64 7.09 -35.10
C VAL A 16 15.01 8.22 -34.30
N ARG A 17 15.32 9.47 -34.67
CA ARG A 17 14.71 10.66 -34.08
C ARG A 17 13.50 11.06 -34.91
N VAL A 18 12.39 11.37 -34.23
CA VAL A 18 11.13 11.79 -34.85
C VAL A 18 10.66 13.10 -34.22
N GLU A 19 9.89 13.87 -34.98
CA GLU A 19 9.22 15.05 -34.45
C GLU A 19 8.04 14.62 -33.55
N ASN A 20 7.75 15.42 -32.53
CA ASN A 20 6.65 15.09 -31.61
C ASN A 20 5.30 15.37 -32.28
N LEU A 21 4.44 14.36 -32.32
CA LEU A 21 3.05 14.53 -32.75
C LEU A 21 2.26 15.32 -31.70
N GLU A 22 1.45 16.27 -32.15
CA GLU A 22 0.50 16.95 -31.28
C GLU A 22 -0.64 15.99 -30.94
N ASN A 23 -0.84 15.70 -29.64
CA ASN A 23 -1.95 14.87 -29.21
C ASN A 23 -3.28 15.67 -29.26
N PRO A 24 -4.22 15.34 -30.17
CA PRO A 24 -5.45 16.09 -30.35
C PRO A 24 -6.45 15.87 -29.20
N TYR A 25 -6.23 14.84 -28.37
CA TYR A 25 -7.06 14.44 -27.23
C TYR A 25 -6.65 15.10 -25.91
N LYS A 26 -5.60 15.94 -25.91
CA LYS A 26 -5.07 16.62 -24.70
C LYS A 26 -6.08 17.46 -23.90
N LYS A 27 -7.24 17.76 -24.49
CA LYS A 27 -8.34 18.53 -23.85
C LYS A 27 -9.50 17.64 -23.34
N GLN A 28 -9.40 16.32 -23.46
CA GLN A 28 -10.41 15.40 -22.89
C GLN A 28 -10.41 15.49 -21.36
N THR A 29 -11.58 15.28 -20.74
CA THR A 29 -11.78 15.43 -19.28
C THR A 29 -10.95 14.46 -18.45
N ASN A 30 -10.68 13.25 -18.96
CA ASN A 30 -9.92 12.21 -18.28
C ASN A 30 -8.47 12.06 -18.82
N PHE A 31 -7.95 13.09 -19.50
CA PHE A 31 -6.63 13.04 -20.11
C PHE A 31 -5.52 13.05 -19.04
N ASP A 32 -4.61 12.08 -19.12
CA ASP A 32 -3.39 12.07 -18.29
C ASP A 32 -2.24 12.73 -19.06
N ASN A 33 -1.59 13.73 -18.43
CA ASN A 33 -0.45 14.43 -18.99
C ASN A 33 0.70 13.49 -19.43
N ARG A 34 0.82 12.30 -18.83
CA ARG A 34 1.80 11.29 -19.24
C ARG A 34 1.60 10.80 -20.68
N PHE A 35 0.40 10.89 -21.22
CA PHE A 35 0.05 10.46 -22.58
C PHE A 35 0.29 11.52 -23.66
N LYS A 36 0.81 12.70 -23.28
CA LYS A 36 1.07 13.81 -24.20
C LYS A 36 1.87 13.41 -25.45
N LEU A 37 2.83 12.49 -25.31
CA LEU A 37 3.72 12.04 -26.39
C LEU A 37 3.50 10.57 -26.79
N SER A 38 2.47 9.92 -26.26
CA SER A 38 2.20 8.49 -26.50
C SER A 38 2.01 8.16 -27.99
N LEU A 39 1.37 9.07 -28.74
CA LEU A 39 1.09 8.90 -30.17
C LEU A 39 2.34 8.89 -31.06
N ASN A 40 3.52 9.31 -30.56
CA ASN A 40 4.77 9.15 -31.31
C ASN A 40 5.06 7.67 -31.66
N LYS A 41 4.44 6.72 -30.94
CA LYS A 41 4.50 5.30 -31.25
C LYS A 41 4.02 4.96 -32.66
N LEU A 42 3.17 5.78 -33.26
CA LEU A 42 2.65 5.57 -34.62
C LEU A 42 3.76 5.64 -35.70
N TYR A 43 4.87 6.34 -35.42
CA TYR A 43 6.04 6.34 -36.32
C TYR A 43 6.64 4.95 -36.55
N ALA A 44 6.28 3.95 -35.75
CA ALA A 44 6.66 2.57 -36.03
C ALA A 44 6.27 2.11 -37.44
N TRP A 45 5.12 2.58 -37.96
CA TRP A 45 4.67 2.26 -39.31
C TRP A 45 5.45 3.01 -40.40
N SER A 46 6.18 4.07 -40.08
CA SER A 46 7.03 4.78 -41.05
C SER A 46 8.38 4.10 -41.29
N LEU A 47 8.68 3.01 -40.57
CA LEU A 47 9.92 2.26 -40.69
C LEU A 47 9.92 1.33 -41.93
N SER A 48 9.57 1.85 -43.10
CA SER A 48 9.36 1.10 -44.35
C SER A 48 10.61 0.40 -44.91
N ASN A 49 11.77 0.59 -44.29
CA ASN A 49 13.00 -0.12 -44.63
C ASN A 49 13.09 -1.52 -43.98
N TYR A 50 12.10 -1.90 -43.17
CA TYR A 50 11.99 -3.22 -42.56
C TYR A 50 10.71 -3.91 -43.03
N ASP A 51 10.80 -5.21 -43.33
CA ASP A 51 9.64 -6.01 -43.74
C ASP A 51 8.66 -6.25 -42.58
N ARG A 52 9.22 -6.38 -41.37
CA ARG A 52 8.51 -6.69 -40.12
C ARG A 52 9.18 -5.99 -38.95
N VAL A 53 8.36 -5.43 -38.06
CA VAL A 53 8.82 -4.79 -36.81
C VAL A 53 8.04 -5.38 -35.64
N VAL A 54 8.76 -5.82 -34.61
CA VAL A 54 8.19 -6.14 -33.30
C VAL A 54 8.40 -4.91 -32.42
N MET A 55 7.33 -4.16 -32.17
CA MET A 55 7.36 -3.02 -31.25
C MET A 55 7.28 -3.53 -29.82
N LEU A 56 8.11 -2.96 -28.94
CA LEU A 56 8.17 -3.27 -27.52
C LEU A 56 8.26 -1.98 -26.70
N ASP A 57 7.36 -1.78 -25.74
CA ASP A 57 7.50 -0.68 -24.78
C ASP A 57 8.67 -0.93 -23.85
N ALA A 58 9.35 0.14 -23.43
CA ALA A 58 10.57 0.11 -22.63
C ALA A 58 10.40 -0.54 -21.23
N ASP A 59 9.17 -0.79 -20.80
CA ASP A 59 8.82 -1.47 -19.56
C ASP A 59 8.39 -2.94 -19.77
N ASN A 60 8.83 -3.56 -20.86
CA ASN A 60 8.71 -5.00 -21.10
C ASN A 60 10.09 -5.68 -21.01
N LEU A 61 10.06 -6.98 -20.71
CA LEU A 61 11.25 -7.81 -20.55
C LEU A 61 11.05 -9.15 -21.28
N PHE A 62 11.90 -9.43 -22.27
CA PHE A 62 12.00 -10.77 -22.88
C PHE A 62 12.68 -11.74 -21.91
N LEU A 63 12.08 -12.91 -21.72
CA LEU A 63 12.63 -14.04 -20.94
C LEU A 63 13.33 -15.07 -21.84
N LYS A 64 13.01 -15.09 -23.12
CA LYS A 64 13.57 -15.96 -24.15
C LYS A 64 13.41 -15.31 -25.53
N SER A 65 14.11 -15.84 -26.54
CA SER A 65 13.92 -15.41 -27.93
C SER A 65 12.46 -15.63 -28.36
N THR A 66 11.96 -14.69 -29.15
CA THR A 66 10.61 -14.66 -29.71
C THR A 66 10.65 -14.38 -31.21
N ASP A 67 11.67 -14.90 -31.90
CA ASP A 67 11.92 -14.62 -33.31
C ASP A 67 10.75 -15.09 -34.20
N GLU A 68 9.97 -16.07 -33.73
CA GLU A 68 8.73 -16.51 -34.38
C GLU A 68 7.69 -15.39 -34.55
N LEU A 69 7.75 -14.32 -33.74
CA LEU A 69 6.86 -13.16 -33.90
C LEU A 69 7.06 -12.45 -35.24
N PHE A 70 8.25 -12.51 -35.84
CA PHE A 70 8.50 -11.95 -37.18
C PHE A 70 7.74 -12.70 -38.30
N GLN A 71 7.23 -13.90 -38.03
CA GLN A 71 6.38 -14.64 -38.96
C GLN A 71 4.91 -14.20 -38.92
N CYS A 72 4.55 -13.31 -37.99
CA CYS A 72 3.19 -12.81 -37.89
C CYS A 72 2.81 -11.92 -39.10
N GLY A 73 1.52 -11.65 -39.25
CA GLY A 73 0.97 -10.91 -40.37
C GLY A 73 1.18 -9.39 -40.31
N SER A 74 0.24 -8.62 -40.86
CA SER A 74 0.35 -7.16 -40.98
C SER A 74 0.20 -6.40 -39.67
N PHE A 75 -0.56 -6.95 -38.72
CA PHE A 75 -0.69 -6.45 -37.36
C PHE A 75 -1.06 -7.57 -36.41
N CYS A 76 -0.31 -7.71 -35.31
CA CYS A 76 -0.57 -8.73 -34.30
C CYS A 76 -0.33 -8.20 -32.91
N ALA A 77 -1.27 -8.38 -31.99
CA ALA A 77 -1.16 -7.88 -30.61
C ALA A 77 -1.76 -8.86 -29.60
N VAL A 78 -1.32 -8.76 -28.34
CA VAL A 78 -1.83 -9.59 -27.24
C VAL A 78 -3.02 -8.88 -26.58
N PHE A 79 -4.04 -9.65 -26.22
CA PHE A 79 -5.22 -9.15 -25.51
C PHE A 79 -4.99 -9.07 -24.00
N ILE A 80 -5.05 -7.87 -23.39
CA ILE A 80 -4.98 -7.67 -21.93
C ILE A 80 -6.28 -8.11 -21.24
N ASN A 81 -7.38 -8.00 -21.95
CA ASN A 81 -8.68 -8.47 -21.52
C ASN A 81 -9.41 -8.96 -22.78
N PRO A 82 -10.57 -9.62 -22.65
CA PRO A 82 -11.25 -10.21 -23.80
C PRO A 82 -11.59 -9.24 -24.94
N CYS A 83 -11.56 -7.91 -24.74
CA CYS A 83 -11.99 -6.92 -25.73
C CYS A 83 -10.87 -5.98 -26.19
N ILE A 84 -9.83 -5.76 -25.37
CA ILE A 84 -8.80 -4.76 -25.60
C ILE A 84 -7.44 -5.45 -25.71
N PHE A 85 -6.72 -5.15 -26.79
CA PHE A 85 -5.32 -5.51 -26.92
C PHE A 85 -4.39 -4.48 -26.29
N HIS A 86 -3.28 -4.98 -25.75
CA HIS A 86 -2.22 -4.16 -25.21
C HIS A 86 -1.37 -3.62 -26.34
N THR A 87 -0.96 -2.36 -26.25
CA THR A 87 0.00 -1.79 -27.20
C THR A 87 1.44 -1.93 -26.74
N GLY A 88 1.72 -2.53 -25.58
CA GLY A 88 3.09 -2.67 -25.09
C GLY A 88 3.95 -3.67 -25.88
N LEU A 89 3.32 -4.59 -26.60
CA LEU A 89 3.99 -5.46 -27.57
C LEU A 89 3.03 -5.72 -28.72
N PHE A 90 3.48 -5.41 -29.93
CA PHE A 90 2.77 -5.80 -31.14
C PHE A 90 3.73 -5.98 -32.30
N VAL A 91 3.33 -6.82 -33.25
CA VAL A 91 4.00 -6.99 -34.53
C VAL A 91 3.27 -6.12 -35.55
N LEU A 92 4.02 -5.48 -36.44
CA LEU A 92 3.47 -4.71 -37.54
C LEU A 92 4.26 -4.92 -38.83
N GLN A 93 3.57 -4.74 -39.96
CA GLN A 93 4.19 -4.49 -41.25
C GLN A 93 4.28 -2.98 -41.48
N PRO A 94 5.50 -2.40 -41.58
CA PRO A 94 5.63 -0.98 -41.83
C PRO A 94 5.01 -0.59 -43.18
N SER A 95 4.27 0.51 -43.20
CA SER A 95 3.64 1.04 -44.42
C SER A 95 3.42 2.53 -44.27
N MET A 96 4.00 3.31 -45.18
CA MET A 96 3.77 4.75 -45.26
C MET A 96 2.33 5.11 -45.62
N GLU A 97 1.57 4.19 -46.22
CA GLU A 97 0.15 4.37 -46.46
C GLU A 97 -0.64 4.31 -45.16
N VAL A 98 -0.46 3.25 -44.37
CA VAL A 98 -1.10 3.07 -43.06
C VAL A 98 -0.69 4.19 -42.10
N PHE A 99 0.60 4.58 -42.09
CA PHE A 99 1.05 5.70 -41.27
C PHE A 99 0.33 7.01 -41.62
N ARG A 100 0.26 7.39 -42.90
CA ARG A 100 -0.43 8.62 -43.33
C ARG A 100 -1.93 8.57 -43.03
N ASP A 101 -2.54 7.40 -43.15
CA ASP A 101 -3.94 7.21 -42.80
C ASP A 101 -4.19 7.39 -41.30
N MET A 102 -3.35 6.82 -40.43
CA MET A 102 -3.43 7.05 -38.98
C MET A 102 -3.27 8.52 -38.60
N ILE A 103 -2.37 9.25 -39.27
CA ILE A 103 -2.20 10.71 -39.03
C ILE A 103 -3.48 11.46 -39.43
N ARG A 104 -4.12 11.11 -40.55
CA ARG A 104 -5.42 11.68 -40.95
C ARG A 104 -6.52 11.36 -39.93
N GLU A 105 -6.58 10.13 -39.42
CA GLU A 105 -7.55 9.72 -38.40
C GLU A 105 -7.37 10.50 -37.08
N LEU A 106 -6.14 10.90 -36.74
CA LEU A 106 -5.87 11.81 -35.62
C LEU A 106 -6.42 13.23 -35.88
N GLU A 107 -6.26 13.76 -37.10
CA GLU A 107 -6.76 15.09 -37.47
C GLU A 107 -8.29 15.18 -37.36
N VAL A 108 -9.00 14.14 -37.80
CA VAL A 108 -10.46 14.04 -37.67
C VAL A 108 -10.92 13.60 -36.28
N LYS A 109 -9.98 13.39 -35.34
CA LYS A 109 -10.22 12.96 -33.95
C LYS A 109 -11.08 11.70 -33.86
N ARG A 110 -10.62 10.63 -34.49
CA ARG A 110 -11.17 9.27 -34.29
C ARG A 110 -11.45 9.01 -32.82
N ASP A 111 -12.49 8.25 -32.50
CA ASP A 111 -12.79 7.90 -31.11
C ASP A 111 -11.58 7.24 -30.43
N ASN A 112 -11.19 7.79 -29.29
CA ASN A 112 -10.05 7.36 -28.49
C ASN A 112 -10.38 7.58 -27.01
N PRO A 113 -10.83 6.53 -26.30
CA PRO A 113 -11.32 6.65 -24.93
C PRO A 113 -10.26 7.01 -23.88
N ASP A 114 -9.00 6.65 -24.08
CA ASP A 114 -7.91 6.95 -23.14
C ASP A 114 -7.04 8.15 -23.56
N GLY A 115 -7.26 8.67 -24.77
CA GLY A 115 -6.51 9.79 -25.34
C GLY A 115 -5.03 9.46 -25.60
N ALA A 116 -4.66 8.17 -25.64
CA ALA A 116 -3.29 7.69 -25.78
C ALA A 116 -3.13 6.76 -27.01
N ASP A 117 -1.96 6.13 -27.15
CA ASP A 117 -1.68 5.15 -28.20
C ASP A 117 -2.57 3.90 -28.08
N GLN A 118 -2.85 3.45 -26.85
CA GLN A 118 -3.65 2.25 -26.61
C GLN A 118 -5.08 2.40 -27.14
N GLY A 119 -5.81 3.43 -26.72
CA GLY A 119 -7.17 3.66 -27.21
C GLY A 119 -7.23 3.96 -28.70
N PHE A 120 -6.25 4.70 -29.25
CA PHE A 120 -6.18 4.98 -30.68
C PHE A 120 -6.00 3.69 -31.50
N LEU A 121 -4.98 2.88 -31.18
CA LEU A 121 -4.68 1.66 -31.93
C LEU A 121 -5.81 0.64 -31.81
N VAL A 122 -6.42 0.50 -30.62
CA VAL A 122 -7.58 -0.39 -30.41
C VAL A 122 -8.78 0.05 -31.25
N SER A 123 -9.01 1.36 -31.36
CA SER A 123 -10.04 1.91 -32.23
C SER A 123 -9.73 1.68 -33.71
N TYR A 124 -8.48 1.90 -34.14
CA TYR A 124 -8.05 1.77 -35.53
C TYR A 124 -8.07 0.32 -36.03
N PHE A 125 -7.55 -0.63 -35.23
CA PHE A 125 -7.55 -2.07 -35.51
C PHE A 125 -8.67 -2.81 -34.76
N SER A 126 -9.89 -2.27 -34.82
CA SER A 126 -11.04 -2.78 -34.05
C SER A 126 -11.48 -4.19 -34.46
N ASP A 127 -11.14 -4.62 -35.68
CA ASP A 127 -11.40 -5.96 -36.19
C ASP A 127 -10.53 -7.04 -35.54
N LEU A 128 -9.41 -6.66 -34.89
CA LEU A 128 -8.44 -7.60 -34.32
C LEU A 128 -9.06 -8.61 -33.34
N LEU A 129 -10.12 -8.20 -32.63
CA LEU A 129 -10.84 -9.08 -31.71
C LEU A 129 -11.39 -10.34 -32.40
N ASN A 130 -11.82 -10.20 -33.65
CA ASN A 130 -12.42 -11.27 -34.44
C ASN A 130 -11.38 -12.09 -35.24
N GLN A 131 -10.10 -11.71 -35.15
CA GLN A 131 -9.03 -12.34 -35.93
C GLN A 131 -8.58 -13.68 -35.32
N PRO A 132 -7.99 -14.60 -36.11
CA PRO A 132 -7.49 -15.86 -35.61
C PRO A 132 -6.33 -15.69 -34.62
N LEU A 133 -6.15 -16.68 -33.75
CA LEU A 133 -4.99 -16.73 -32.85
C LEU A 133 -3.73 -17.11 -33.66
N PHE A 134 -2.66 -16.36 -33.48
CA PHE A 134 -1.36 -16.62 -34.08
C PHE A 134 -0.83 -17.99 -33.65
N ARG A 135 -0.44 -18.79 -34.64
CA ARG A 135 0.29 -20.03 -34.47
C ARG A 135 1.52 -19.97 -35.38
N PRO A 136 2.74 -20.05 -34.83
CA PRO A 136 3.94 -19.94 -35.63
C PRO A 136 4.01 -21.09 -36.65
N PRO A 137 4.28 -20.81 -37.93
CA PRO A 137 4.50 -21.86 -38.93
C PRO A 137 5.70 -22.74 -38.59
N ASN A 138 5.65 -24.02 -38.94
CA ASN A 138 6.77 -24.94 -38.72
C ASN A 138 8.04 -24.54 -39.51
N ASN A 139 7.87 -23.95 -40.68
CA ASN A 139 8.99 -23.44 -41.47
C ASN A 139 9.25 -21.96 -41.12
N ARG A 140 10.49 -21.66 -40.72
CA ARG A 140 10.94 -20.32 -40.31
C ARG A 140 10.84 -19.27 -41.41
N SER A 141 10.85 -19.66 -42.69
CA SER A 141 10.75 -18.70 -43.81
C SER A 141 9.31 -18.30 -44.17
N THR A 142 8.31 -18.99 -43.61
CA THR A 142 6.91 -18.68 -43.89
C THR A 142 6.46 -17.48 -43.05
N VAL A 143 5.89 -16.48 -43.71
CA VAL A 143 5.28 -15.30 -43.10
C VAL A 143 3.78 -15.31 -43.38
N LEU A 144 2.97 -15.09 -42.34
CA LEU A 144 1.51 -15.06 -42.46
C LEU A 144 1.03 -13.73 -43.06
N ILE A 145 -0.19 -13.74 -43.61
CA ILE A 145 -0.86 -12.55 -44.19
C ILE A 145 -2.12 -12.27 -43.38
N GLY A 146 -2.40 -10.99 -43.12
CA GLY A 146 -3.57 -10.54 -42.35
C GLY A 146 -3.26 -10.23 -40.89
N HIS A 147 -4.29 -10.05 -40.08
CA HIS A 147 -4.18 -9.71 -38.66
C HIS A 147 -4.32 -10.95 -37.78
N PHE A 148 -3.61 -10.98 -36.64
CA PHE A 148 -3.68 -12.13 -35.72
C PHE A 148 -3.64 -11.70 -34.26
N ARG A 149 -4.39 -12.41 -33.42
CA ARG A 149 -4.29 -12.27 -31.96
C ARG A 149 -3.09 -13.04 -31.46
N LEU A 150 -2.22 -12.42 -30.67
CA LEU A 150 -1.10 -13.11 -30.05
C LEU A 150 -1.54 -13.80 -28.73
N PRO A 151 -1.03 -15.01 -28.44
CA PRO A 151 -1.20 -15.66 -27.15
C PRO A 151 -0.70 -14.81 -25.96
N LEU A 152 -1.34 -14.95 -24.79
CA LEU A 152 -1.03 -14.15 -23.59
C LEU A 152 0.44 -14.27 -23.14
N GLY A 153 1.07 -15.42 -23.36
CA GLY A 153 2.49 -15.63 -23.03
C GLY A 153 3.47 -14.63 -23.68
N TYR A 154 3.10 -14.02 -24.81
CA TYR A 154 3.90 -12.96 -25.44
C TYR A 154 3.73 -11.59 -24.79
N GLN A 155 2.85 -11.44 -23.78
CA GLN A 155 2.70 -10.21 -23.02
C GLN A 155 2.05 -10.48 -21.66
N MET A 156 2.85 -11.06 -20.77
CA MET A 156 2.41 -11.43 -19.43
C MET A 156 2.43 -10.21 -18.52
N ASP A 157 1.26 -9.76 -18.08
CA ASP A 157 1.12 -8.65 -17.14
C ASP A 157 1.66 -9.04 -15.75
N ALA A 158 2.70 -8.33 -15.28
CA ALA A 158 3.31 -8.55 -13.97
C ALA A 158 2.31 -8.42 -12.81
N THR A 159 1.25 -7.63 -12.96
CA THR A 159 0.20 -7.51 -11.94
C THR A 159 -0.51 -8.85 -11.68
N TYR A 160 -0.68 -9.69 -12.69
CA TYR A 160 -1.26 -11.03 -12.52
C TYR A 160 -0.38 -11.92 -11.64
N TYR A 161 0.94 -11.80 -11.80
CA TYR A 161 1.87 -12.46 -10.89
C TYR A 161 1.74 -11.89 -9.49
N TYR A 162 1.75 -10.57 -9.30
CA TYR A 162 1.72 -9.99 -7.95
C TYR A 162 0.45 -10.32 -7.17
N LEU A 163 -0.70 -10.45 -7.86
CA LEU A 163 -1.96 -10.88 -7.24
C LEU A 163 -1.92 -12.31 -6.69
N LYS A 164 -1.13 -13.18 -7.34
CA LYS A 164 -1.14 -14.61 -7.07
C LYS A 164 0.24 -15.18 -6.76
N LEU A 165 1.27 -14.37 -6.57
CA LEU A 165 2.72 -14.69 -6.46
C LEU A 165 3.18 -15.96 -7.21
N ARG A 166 2.59 -16.21 -8.38
CA ARG A 166 2.89 -17.32 -9.30
C ARG A 166 2.32 -16.98 -10.66
N TRP A 167 3.01 -17.41 -11.71
CA TRP A 167 2.48 -17.32 -13.05
C TRP A 167 1.40 -18.38 -13.27
N ASN A 168 0.25 -17.96 -13.78
CA ASN A 168 -0.78 -18.84 -14.33
C ASN A 168 -1.17 -18.32 -15.70
N VAL A 169 -0.33 -18.59 -16.69
CA VAL A 169 -0.53 -18.13 -18.07
C VAL A 169 -1.22 -19.25 -18.84
N PRO A 170 -2.48 -19.05 -19.27
CA PRO A 170 -3.30 -20.13 -19.80
C PRO A 170 -2.90 -20.57 -21.22
N CYS A 171 -2.18 -19.73 -21.97
CA CYS A 171 -1.82 -20.02 -23.36
C CYS A 171 -0.58 -19.26 -23.84
N GLY A 172 0.16 -19.89 -24.77
CA GLY A 172 1.33 -19.32 -25.42
C GLY A 172 2.65 -19.59 -24.70
N PRO A 173 3.77 -19.21 -25.33
CA PRO A 173 5.08 -19.33 -24.71
C PRO A 173 5.25 -18.20 -23.67
N ASN A 174 5.64 -18.54 -22.43
CA ASN A 174 5.93 -17.55 -21.38
C ASN A 174 7.20 -16.75 -21.73
N SER A 175 7.06 -15.73 -22.57
CA SER A 175 8.19 -15.12 -23.27
C SER A 175 8.44 -13.67 -22.88
N VAL A 176 7.39 -12.89 -22.57
CA VAL A 176 7.55 -11.46 -22.32
C VAL A 176 6.78 -11.09 -21.07
N ILE A 177 7.43 -10.38 -20.14
CA ILE A 177 6.76 -9.76 -18.99
C ILE A 177 6.57 -8.28 -19.31
N THR A 178 5.37 -7.76 -19.09
CA THR A 178 5.12 -6.31 -19.07
C THR A 178 4.96 -5.83 -17.63
N PHE A 179 5.47 -4.65 -17.32
CA PHE A 179 5.39 -4.04 -15.98
C PHE A 179 4.46 -2.81 -15.95
N PRO A 180 3.14 -3.00 -16.10
CA PRO A 180 2.15 -1.92 -16.07
C PRO A 180 1.93 -1.53 -14.60
N GLY A 181 2.72 -0.56 -14.15
CA GLY A 181 2.68 -0.06 -12.78
C GLY A 181 2.88 1.45 -12.75
N ALA A 182 2.61 2.02 -11.57
CA ALA A 182 2.96 3.41 -11.31
C ALA A 182 4.44 3.65 -11.59
N VAL A 183 4.78 4.85 -12.07
CA VAL A 183 6.16 5.18 -12.49
C VAL A 183 7.15 4.86 -11.37
N TRP A 184 6.86 5.24 -10.12
CA TRP A 184 7.74 4.99 -8.98
C TRP A 184 7.85 3.52 -8.53
N LEU A 185 7.05 2.60 -9.10
CA LEU A 185 7.07 1.16 -8.83
C LEU A 185 7.67 0.34 -9.98
N LYS A 186 8.26 1.02 -10.97
CA LYS A 186 8.88 0.33 -12.11
C LYS A 186 10.05 -0.55 -11.66
N PRO A 187 10.29 -1.66 -12.37
CA PRO A 187 11.17 -2.75 -11.91
C PRO A 187 12.64 -2.36 -11.82
N TRP A 188 13.04 -1.25 -12.47
CA TRP A 188 14.40 -0.74 -12.41
C TRP A 188 14.72 0.01 -11.11
N TYR A 189 13.70 0.37 -10.32
CA TYR A 189 13.91 1.06 -9.06
C TYR A 189 14.28 0.08 -7.95
N TRP A 190 15.42 0.30 -7.31
CA TRP A 190 15.91 -0.57 -6.24
C TRP A 190 14.93 -0.73 -5.07
N TRP A 191 14.12 0.29 -4.80
CA TRP A 191 13.11 0.29 -3.72
C TRP A 191 11.81 -0.42 -4.09
N SER A 192 11.57 -0.72 -5.37
CA SER A 192 10.36 -1.43 -5.82
C SER A 192 10.34 -2.88 -5.33
N TRP A 193 11.52 -3.49 -5.26
CA TRP A 193 11.78 -4.70 -4.47
C TRP A 193 11.94 -4.29 -2.99
N PRO A 194 11.40 -5.02 -2.00
CA PRO A 194 10.89 -6.39 -2.03
C PRO A 194 9.39 -6.54 -2.34
N VAL A 195 8.64 -5.44 -2.44
CA VAL A 195 7.18 -5.46 -2.65
C VAL A 195 6.82 -6.11 -4.00
N LEU A 196 7.60 -5.82 -5.04
CA LEU A 196 7.38 -6.27 -6.41
C LEU A 196 8.52 -7.22 -6.84
N PRO A 197 8.47 -8.51 -6.45
CA PRO A 197 9.61 -9.42 -6.55
C PRO A 197 10.10 -9.68 -7.98
N LEU A 198 9.24 -9.55 -9.02
CA LEU A 198 9.66 -9.71 -10.41
C LEU A 198 10.63 -8.62 -10.89
N GLY A 199 10.79 -7.52 -10.13
CA GLY A 199 11.86 -6.55 -10.37
C GLY A 199 13.24 -7.20 -10.37
N ILE A 200 13.44 -8.29 -9.62
CA ILE A 200 14.74 -9.00 -9.62
C ILE A 200 15.07 -9.61 -10.99
N SER A 201 14.07 -10.08 -11.74
CA SER A 201 14.26 -10.61 -13.09
C SER A 201 14.78 -9.53 -14.05
N TRP A 202 14.27 -8.31 -13.90
CA TRP A 202 14.76 -7.16 -14.67
C TRP A 202 16.21 -6.83 -14.28
N HIS A 203 16.53 -6.81 -12.99
CA HIS A 203 17.89 -6.55 -12.50
C HIS A 203 18.89 -7.64 -12.88
N HIS A 204 18.45 -8.91 -12.97
CA HIS A 204 19.23 -10.02 -13.52
C HIS A 204 19.56 -9.79 -15.00
N GLN A 205 18.54 -9.47 -15.81
CA GLN A 205 18.76 -9.19 -17.23
C GLN A 205 19.68 -8.00 -17.44
N ARG A 206 19.47 -6.90 -16.70
CA ARG A 206 20.37 -5.73 -16.73
C ARG A 206 21.81 -6.09 -16.40
N CYS A 207 22.02 -6.93 -15.38
CA CYS A 207 23.36 -7.37 -14.98
C CYS A 207 24.09 -8.04 -16.16
N TYR A 208 23.37 -8.89 -16.90
CA TYR A 208 23.89 -9.62 -18.05
C TYR A 208 24.12 -8.72 -19.29
N THR A 209 23.21 -7.77 -19.56
CA THR A 209 23.27 -6.95 -20.79
C THR A 209 24.13 -5.69 -20.65
N ILE A 210 23.93 -4.91 -19.58
CA ILE A 210 24.50 -3.56 -19.43
C ILE A 210 25.50 -3.50 -18.26
N SER A 211 25.38 -4.40 -17.27
CA SER A 211 26.07 -4.40 -15.97
C SER A 211 25.73 -3.19 -15.07
N TYR A 212 26.33 -3.13 -13.87
CA TYR A 212 26.23 -1.99 -12.93
C TYR A 212 27.52 -1.15 -12.85
N SER A 213 28.47 -1.38 -13.77
CA SER A 213 29.82 -0.81 -13.67
C SER A 213 29.83 0.73 -13.67
N ALA A 214 28.89 1.37 -14.38
CA ALA A 214 28.78 2.82 -14.44
C ALA A 214 28.32 3.45 -13.11
N GLU A 215 27.51 2.74 -12.33
CA GLU A 215 26.97 3.20 -11.06
C GLU A 215 27.87 2.86 -9.86
N MET A 216 28.77 1.88 -10.00
CA MET A 216 29.64 1.41 -8.91
C MET A 216 30.50 2.52 -8.26
N PRO A 217 31.13 3.46 -8.99
CA PRO A 217 31.88 4.55 -8.36
C PRO A 217 31.01 5.39 -7.42
N TRP A 218 29.76 5.66 -7.80
CA TRP A 218 28.82 6.43 -6.98
C TRP A 218 28.41 5.66 -5.73
N VAL A 219 28.17 4.36 -5.84
CA VAL A 219 27.87 3.47 -4.71
C VAL A 219 29.01 3.50 -3.69
N LEU A 220 30.26 3.38 -4.15
CA LEU A 220 31.44 3.39 -3.28
C LEU A 220 31.65 4.76 -2.61
N ILE A 221 31.54 5.86 -3.37
CA ILE A 221 31.66 7.22 -2.83
C ILE A 221 30.59 7.45 -1.74
N GLN A 222 29.35 7.04 -1.98
CA GLN A 222 28.26 7.17 -1.02
C GLN A 222 28.51 6.34 0.25
N ALA A 223 28.95 5.09 0.11
CA ALA A 223 29.30 4.25 1.25
C ALA A 223 30.40 4.90 2.11
N MET A 224 31.47 5.40 1.48
CA MET A 224 32.56 6.10 2.18
C MET A 224 32.08 7.39 2.85
N PHE A 225 31.20 8.14 2.19
CA PHE A 225 30.61 9.36 2.75
C PHE A 225 29.77 9.06 4.00
N TYR A 226 28.92 8.03 3.96
CA TYR A 226 28.11 7.62 5.12
C TYR A 226 28.98 7.13 6.29
N LEU A 227 30.03 6.36 6.02
CA LEU A 227 31.01 5.96 7.03
C LEU A 227 31.73 7.17 7.63
N GLY A 228 32.10 8.15 6.80
CA GLY A 228 32.68 9.42 7.22
C GLY A 228 31.76 10.20 8.17
N ILE A 229 30.46 10.32 7.86
CA ILE A 229 29.48 10.96 8.75
C ILE A 229 29.45 10.25 10.11
N ILE A 230 29.35 8.92 10.13
CA ILE A 230 29.30 8.13 11.37
C ILE A 230 30.55 8.35 12.21
N LEU A 231 31.73 8.39 11.57
CA LEU A 231 32.99 8.61 12.26
C LEU A 231 33.07 10.03 12.84
N VAL A 232 32.76 11.04 12.03
CA VAL A 232 32.82 12.46 12.45
C VAL A 232 31.84 12.76 13.57
N THR A 233 30.59 12.28 13.49
CA THR A 233 29.59 12.52 14.55
C THR A 233 29.96 11.84 15.87
N ARG A 234 30.64 10.68 15.81
CA ARG A 234 31.19 10.02 17.01
C ARG A 234 32.35 10.81 17.62
N LEU A 235 33.30 11.26 16.81
CA LEU A 235 34.47 12.01 17.28
C LEU A 235 34.10 13.40 17.81
N THR A 236 33.11 14.06 17.20
CA THR A 236 32.70 15.43 17.56
C THR A 236 31.57 15.47 18.59
N ARG A 237 31.11 14.32 19.11
CA ARG A 237 29.97 14.18 20.03
C ARG A 237 30.02 15.17 21.20
N SER A 238 31.18 15.31 21.85
CA SER A 238 31.36 16.19 23.01
C SER A 238 31.26 17.67 22.65
N SER A 239 31.69 18.06 21.45
CA SER A 239 31.62 19.44 20.95
C SER A 239 30.20 19.80 20.49
N MET A 240 29.56 18.90 19.74
CA MET A 240 28.18 19.09 19.24
C MET A 240 27.18 19.21 20.38
N SER A 241 27.27 18.34 21.38
CA SER A 241 26.37 18.36 22.54
C SER A 241 26.50 19.66 23.34
N LYS A 242 27.74 20.15 23.56
CA LYS A 242 27.98 21.43 24.24
C LYS A 242 27.35 22.61 23.49
N LEU A 243 27.48 22.65 22.16
CA LEU A 243 26.91 23.70 21.32
C LEU A 243 25.37 23.70 21.34
N CYS A 244 24.76 22.51 21.32
CA CYS A 244 23.31 22.33 21.36
C CYS A 244 22.71 22.68 22.73
N HIS A 245 23.32 22.24 23.83
CA HIS A 245 22.84 22.58 25.19
C HIS A 245 22.94 24.07 25.50
N ARG A 246 24.03 24.74 25.09
CA ARG A 246 24.18 26.21 25.26
C ARG A 246 23.07 27.02 24.57
N ARG A 247 22.38 26.44 23.58
CA ARG A 247 21.31 27.08 22.80
C ARG A 247 19.90 26.67 23.25
N SER A 248 19.78 25.60 24.04
CA SER A 248 18.50 25.03 24.51
C SER A 248 17.80 25.94 25.53
N ASP A 249 18.56 26.67 26.34
CA ASP A 249 18.05 27.48 27.47
C ASP A 249 17.08 28.60 27.05
N LYS A 250 16.96 28.90 25.74
CA LYS A 250 16.11 29.99 25.23
C LYS A 250 14.78 29.55 24.61
N ASN A 251 14.62 28.30 24.17
CA ASN A 251 13.34 27.80 23.59
C ASN A 251 13.32 26.27 23.39
N LEU A 252 12.85 25.53 24.41
CA LEU A 252 12.76 24.07 24.42
C LEU A 252 11.88 23.48 23.29
N THR A 253 10.81 24.17 22.90
CA THR A 253 9.89 23.70 21.85
C THR A 253 10.53 23.74 20.47
N ALA A 254 11.24 24.83 20.14
CA ALA A 254 11.97 24.96 18.88
C ALA A 254 13.09 23.91 18.78
N PHE A 255 13.77 23.64 19.90
CA PHE A 255 14.80 22.60 20.00
C PHE A 255 14.26 21.20 19.68
N LYS A 256 13.10 20.84 20.24
CA LYS A 256 12.42 19.56 19.94
C LYS A 256 11.98 19.47 18.47
N MET A 257 11.48 20.58 17.89
CA MET A 257 11.08 20.62 16.48
C MET A 257 12.27 20.43 15.53
N VAL A 258 13.40 21.08 15.80
CA VAL A 258 14.63 20.92 15.00
C VAL A 258 15.14 19.47 15.08
N ALA A 259 15.16 18.88 16.28
CA ALA A 259 15.55 17.48 16.45
C ALA A 259 14.63 16.53 15.65
N LEU A 260 13.32 16.76 15.68
CA LEU A 260 12.35 15.97 14.93
C LEU A 260 12.53 16.11 13.41
N LEU A 261 12.74 17.32 12.91
CA LEU A 261 12.99 17.59 11.48
C LEU A 261 14.28 16.92 10.99
N LEU A 262 15.33 16.91 11.81
CA LEU A 262 16.60 16.22 11.49
C LEU A 262 16.46 14.70 11.50
N ILE A 263 15.62 14.15 12.38
CA ILE A 263 15.30 12.72 12.36
C ILE A 263 14.51 12.39 11.09
N LEU A 264 13.48 13.18 10.75
CA LEU A 264 12.67 12.96 9.56
C LEU A 264 13.52 13.04 8.28
N SER A 265 14.38 14.06 8.18
CA SER A 265 15.26 14.22 7.02
C SER A 265 16.27 13.08 6.90
N ALA A 266 16.75 12.50 8.00
CA ALA A 266 17.65 11.34 7.98
C ALA A 266 17.05 10.11 7.27
N TYR A 267 15.73 9.93 7.28
CA TYR A 267 15.05 8.82 6.58
C TYR A 267 14.66 9.16 5.13
N ILE A 268 14.56 10.45 4.79
CA ILE A 268 14.13 10.91 3.47
C ILE A 268 15.32 11.19 2.54
N ILE A 269 16.39 11.79 3.06
CA ILE A 269 17.53 12.21 2.24
C ILE A 269 18.20 11.04 1.49
N PRO A 270 18.46 9.87 2.12
CA PRO A 270 19.07 8.73 1.43
C PRO A 270 18.31 8.28 0.18
N SER A 271 16.96 8.28 0.20
CA SER A 271 16.18 7.81 -0.96
C SER A 271 16.31 8.68 -2.20
N PHE A 272 16.71 9.95 -2.06
CA PHE A 272 16.92 10.86 -3.19
C PHE A 272 18.35 10.85 -3.74
N ILE A 273 19.34 10.46 -2.93
CA ILE A 273 20.76 10.51 -3.32
C ILE A 273 21.22 9.18 -3.93
N ILE A 274 20.65 8.05 -3.49
CA ILE A 274 21.04 6.73 -3.99
C ILE A 274 20.65 6.60 -5.46
N PRO A 275 21.57 6.17 -6.35
CA PRO A 275 21.27 6.00 -7.77
C PRO A 275 20.07 5.06 -7.95
N GLN A 276 19.11 5.48 -8.76
CA GLN A 276 17.79 4.86 -8.79
C GLN A 276 17.80 3.44 -9.37
N THR A 277 18.75 3.13 -10.26
CA THR A 277 18.78 1.90 -11.08
C THR A 277 19.75 0.84 -10.61
N ILE A 278 20.34 0.96 -9.41
CA ILE A 278 21.27 -0.03 -8.87
C ILE A 278 20.56 -1.29 -8.41
N HIS A 279 21.32 -2.35 -8.19
CA HIS A 279 20.78 -3.60 -7.69
C HIS A 279 20.03 -3.40 -6.35
N PRO A 280 18.84 -3.99 -6.14
CA PRO A 280 18.01 -3.79 -4.95
C PRO A 280 18.75 -4.00 -3.63
N LEU A 281 19.55 -5.08 -3.53
CA LEU A 281 20.35 -5.37 -2.34
C LEU A 281 21.34 -4.24 -2.02
N MET A 282 21.96 -3.64 -3.04
CA MET A 282 22.89 -2.52 -2.86
C MET A 282 22.14 -1.26 -2.45
N GLY A 283 21.00 -0.97 -3.10
CA GLY A 283 20.15 0.18 -2.79
C GLY A 283 19.63 0.15 -1.35
N TRP A 284 19.04 -0.96 -0.90
CA TRP A 284 18.58 -1.08 0.47
C TRP A 284 19.72 -1.06 1.49
N SER A 285 20.87 -1.67 1.19
CA SER A 285 22.05 -1.61 2.06
C SER A 285 22.55 -0.17 2.23
N LEU A 286 22.64 0.59 1.12
CA LEU A 286 22.98 2.01 1.14
C LEU A 286 21.93 2.85 1.87
N TYR A 287 20.64 2.56 1.67
CA TYR A 287 19.56 3.27 2.33
C TYR A 287 19.63 3.09 3.85
N LEU A 288 19.74 1.84 4.32
CA LEU A 288 19.85 1.53 5.74
C LEU A 288 21.10 2.16 6.37
N THR A 289 22.24 2.09 5.67
CA THR A 289 23.49 2.69 6.13
C THR A 289 23.42 4.22 6.15
N GLY A 290 22.83 4.83 5.12
CA GLY A 290 22.62 6.26 5.00
C GLY A 290 21.66 6.78 6.08
N SER A 291 20.52 6.13 6.27
CA SER A 291 19.55 6.50 7.32
C SER A 291 20.16 6.41 8.71
N PHE A 292 20.98 5.38 8.96
CA PHE A 292 21.74 5.28 10.21
C PHE A 292 22.78 6.40 10.34
N ALA A 293 23.55 6.68 9.28
CA ALA A 293 24.55 7.72 9.25
C ALA A 293 23.96 9.10 9.52
N PHE A 294 22.89 9.48 8.83
CA PHE A 294 22.21 10.76 9.09
C PHE A 294 21.54 10.80 10.46
N SER A 295 20.95 9.70 10.94
CA SER A 295 20.36 9.63 12.28
C SER A 295 21.40 9.79 13.40
N SER A 296 22.67 9.44 13.13
CA SER A 296 23.77 9.64 14.08
C SER A 296 24.00 11.13 14.41
N ILE A 297 23.64 12.04 13.51
CA ILE A 297 23.78 13.49 13.71
C ILE A 297 22.89 13.95 14.87
N PRO A 298 21.54 13.83 14.81
CA PRO A 298 20.70 14.26 15.92
C PRO A 298 20.90 13.41 17.18
N ILE A 299 21.21 12.11 17.07
CA ILE A 299 21.51 11.27 18.24
C ILE A 299 22.69 11.86 19.04
N ASN A 300 23.79 12.19 18.37
CA ASN A 300 24.98 12.71 19.05
C ASN A 300 24.86 14.20 19.41
N ALA A 301 24.19 15.01 18.59
CA ALA A 301 23.99 16.44 18.84
C ALA A 301 23.05 16.71 20.01
N PHE A 302 21.96 15.95 20.12
CA PHE A 302 20.89 16.16 21.10
C PHE A 302 20.91 15.15 22.26
N LEU A 303 21.87 14.22 22.28
CA LEU A 303 21.97 13.11 23.25
C LEU A 303 20.67 12.29 23.34
N LEU A 304 20.00 12.08 22.20
CA LEU A 304 18.75 11.33 22.16
C LEU A 304 19.00 9.84 22.43
N PRO A 305 18.05 9.13 23.07
CA PRO A 305 18.16 7.69 23.22
C PRO A 305 18.16 7.01 21.85
N VAL A 306 19.25 6.31 21.55
CA VAL A 306 19.50 5.65 20.26
C VAL A 306 18.33 4.78 19.83
N LEU A 307 17.79 3.98 20.76
CA LEU A 307 16.72 3.04 20.48
C LEU A 307 15.45 3.73 19.97
N HIS A 308 15.08 4.89 20.53
CA HIS A 308 13.87 5.62 20.11
C HIS A 308 14.02 6.22 18.70
N VAL A 309 15.21 6.73 18.36
CA VAL A 309 15.48 7.30 17.03
C VAL A 309 15.57 6.20 15.96
N LEU A 310 16.05 5.01 16.32
CA LEU A 310 16.20 3.87 15.41
C LEU A 310 15.01 2.89 15.43
N THR A 311 13.96 3.14 16.22
CA THR A 311 12.76 2.28 16.20
C THR A 311 12.12 2.20 14.80
N PRO A 312 11.99 3.32 14.03
CA PRO A 312 11.54 3.25 12.64
C PRO A 312 12.50 2.46 11.74
N TRP A 313 13.81 2.56 11.97
CA TRP A 313 14.83 1.79 11.24
C TRP A 313 14.67 0.27 11.46
N LEU A 314 14.45 -0.16 12.71
CA LEU A 314 14.16 -1.56 13.04
C LEU A 314 12.82 -2.02 12.45
N GLY A 315 11.81 -1.14 12.43
CA GLY A 315 10.53 -1.39 11.78
C GLY A 315 10.66 -1.60 10.27
N ILE A 316 11.43 -0.75 9.58
CA ILE A 316 11.73 -0.89 8.15
C ILE A 316 12.46 -2.21 7.90
N LEU A 317 13.51 -2.52 8.66
CA LEU A 317 14.26 -3.77 8.52
C LEU A 317 13.38 -5.00 8.75
N GLY A 318 12.54 -4.98 9.80
CA GLY A 318 11.59 -6.05 10.10
C GLY A 318 10.54 -6.21 9.00
N THR A 319 10.05 -5.10 8.44
CA THR A 319 9.10 -5.13 7.31
C THR A 319 9.76 -5.71 6.06
N LEU A 320 10.99 -5.30 5.72
CA LEU A 320 11.76 -5.84 4.59
C LEU A 320 12.00 -7.35 4.74
N LEU A 321 12.32 -7.81 5.95
CA LEU A 321 12.49 -9.24 6.26
C LEU A 321 11.19 -10.02 6.09
N VAL A 322 10.06 -9.50 6.56
CA VAL A 322 8.74 -10.14 6.38
C VAL A 322 8.33 -10.16 4.90
N MET A 323 8.60 -9.08 4.15
CA MET A 323 8.30 -9.02 2.72
C MET A 323 9.24 -9.90 1.87
N ALA A 324 10.41 -10.29 2.37
CA ALA A 324 11.34 -11.19 1.69
C ALA A 324 10.91 -12.67 1.72
N PHE A 325 9.91 -13.04 2.54
CA PHE A 325 9.35 -14.40 2.61
C PHE A 325 7.89 -14.41 2.13
N PRO A 326 7.53 -15.14 1.07
CA PRO A 326 6.17 -15.13 0.56
C PRO A 326 5.25 -15.98 1.44
N SER A 327 4.27 -15.34 2.08
CA SER A 327 3.08 -15.97 2.65
C SER A 327 1.83 -15.24 2.10
N TYR A 328 0.91 -16.00 1.50
CA TYR A 328 -0.32 -15.57 0.79
C TYR A 328 -1.53 -15.36 1.73
N PRO A 329 -2.69 -14.83 1.25
CA PRO A 329 -2.90 -13.65 0.39
C PRO A 329 -4.10 -12.78 0.86
N ASP A 330 -4.35 -11.62 0.22
CA ASP A 330 -5.73 -11.20 -0.14
C ASP A 330 -5.77 -10.06 -1.19
N ASP A 331 -6.80 -10.14 -2.05
CA ASP A 331 -7.07 -9.41 -3.30
C ASP A 331 -7.17 -7.87 -3.19
N LEU A 332 -6.52 -7.17 -4.12
CA LEU A 332 -6.85 -5.79 -4.51
C LEU A 332 -7.72 -5.80 -5.77
N LYS A 333 -9.00 -5.43 -5.63
CA LYS A 333 -9.92 -5.28 -6.77
C LYS A 333 -9.63 -3.99 -7.55
N LEU A 334 -9.12 -4.16 -8.77
CA LEU A 334 -9.12 -3.15 -9.84
C LEU A 334 -10.56 -2.86 -10.29
N ARG A 335 -10.83 -1.60 -10.69
CA ARG A 335 -12.08 -1.22 -11.38
C ARG A 335 -12.05 -1.83 -12.77
N TRP A 336 -13.00 -2.72 -13.06
CA TRP A 336 -13.22 -3.22 -14.41
C TRP A 336 -14.29 -2.37 -15.09
N ASN A 337 -13.94 -1.76 -16.23
CA ASN A 337 -14.91 -1.37 -17.22
C ASN A 337 -14.87 -2.49 -18.27
N VAL A 338 -15.81 -3.45 -18.21
CA VAL A 338 -15.83 -4.57 -19.17
C VAL A 338 -16.39 -4.01 -20.49
N PRO A 339 -15.58 -3.87 -21.55
CA PRO A 339 -15.98 -3.14 -22.75
C PRO A 339 -16.96 -3.91 -23.65
N CYS A 340 -17.12 -5.21 -23.44
CA CYS A 340 -17.93 -6.07 -24.30
C CYS A 340 -18.67 -7.17 -23.53
N GLY A 341 -19.92 -7.40 -23.92
CA GLY A 341 -20.83 -8.37 -23.29
C GLY A 341 -21.72 -7.77 -22.19
N PRO A 342 -22.82 -8.45 -21.82
CA PRO A 342 -23.69 -7.99 -20.75
C PRO A 342 -23.02 -8.18 -19.38
N ASN A 343 -23.04 -7.13 -18.54
CA ASN A 343 -22.56 -7.17 -17.16
C ASN A 343 -23.54 -7.93 -16.24
N SER A 344 -23.67 -9.24 -16.45
CA SER A 344 -24.75 -10.04 -15.83
C SER A 344 -24.43 -10.56 -14.43
N VAL A 345 -23.16 -10.83 -14.10
CA VAL A 345 -22.78 -11.51 -12.83
C VAL A 345 -21.51 -10.91 -12.24
N ILE A 346 -21.56 -10.60 -10.93
CA ILE A 346 -20.39 -10.16 -10.15
C ILE A 346 -19.93 -11.33 -9.28
N THR A 347 -18.67 -11.76 -9.46
CA THR A 347 -18.04 -12.76 -8.58
C THR A 347 -17.22 -12.07 -7.48
N PHE A 348 -17.22 -12.65 -6.27
CA PHE A 348 -16.47 -12.16 -5.12
C PHE A 348 -15.37 -13.16 -4.71
N PRO A 349 -14.23 -13.21 -5.42
CA PRO A 349 -13.18 -14.23 -5.23
C PRO A 349 -12.31 -14.09 -3.95
N GLY A 350 -12.64 -13.19 -3.02
CA GLY A 350 -11.83 -12.95 -1.81
C GLY A 350 -12.01 -13.97 -0.68
N ALA A 351 -11.19 -13.82 0.37
CA ALA A 351 -11.28 -14.59 1.61
C ALA A 351 -12.67 -14.56 2.24
N VAL A 352 -12.94 -15.58 3.08
CA VAL A 352 -14.26 -15.78 3.68
C VAL A 352 -14.71 -14.55 4.46
N TRP A 353 -13.85 -13.93 5.28
CA TRP A 353 -14.21 -12.73 6.08
C TRP A 353 -14.40 -11.44 5.24
N LEU A 354 -14.03 -11.45 3.96
CA LEU A 354 -14.24 -10.35 3.01
C LEU A 354 -15.44 -10.59 2.08
N LYS A 355 -16.25 -11.62 2.33
CA LYS A 355 -17.43 -11.85 1.50
C LYS A 355 -18.44 -10.71 1.69
N PRO A 356 -19.17 -10.35 0.62
CA PRO A 356 -20.03 -9.17 0.61
C PRO A 356 -21.23 -9.27 1.56
N TRP A 357 -21.54 -10.47 2.05
CA TRP A 357 -22.61 -10.72 3.00
C TRP A 357 -22.23 -10.44 4.44
N TYR A 358 -20.99 -10.06 4.73
CA TYR A 358 -20.58 -9.60 6.05
C TYR A 358 -20.73 -8.09 6.16
N TRP A 359 -21.48 -7.62 7.17
CA TRP A 359 -21.75 -6.19 7.39
C TRP A 359 -20.47 -5.35 7.54
N TRP A 360 -19.37 -5.92 8.05
CA TRP A 360 -18.10 -5.21 8.21
C TRP A 360 -17.31 -5.06 6.89
N SER A 361 -17.66 -5.78 5.83
CA SER A 361 -16.89 -5.79 4.58
C SER A 361 -17.02 -4.50 3.75
N TRP A 362 -18.11 -3.75 3.93
CA TRP A 362 -18.51 -2.65 3.04
C TRP A 362 -17.57 -1.45 2.95
N PRO A 363 -16.86 -1.00 4.00
CA PRO A 363 -15.91 0.09 3.81
C PRO A 363 -14.70 -0.34 2.96
N VAL A 364 -14.36 -1.63 3.00
CA VAL A 364 -13.21 -2.22 2.29
C VAL A 364 -13.61 -2.61 0.86
N LEU A 365 -14.83 -3.13 0.68
CA LEU A 365 -15.36 -3.64 -0.59
C LEU A 365 -16.66 -2.92 -0.97
N PRO A 366 -16.59 -1.81 -1.74
CA PRO A 366 -17.78 -1.01 -2.10
C PRO A 366 -18.85 -1.81 -2.85
N LEU A 367 -18.44 -2.80 -3.65
CA LEU A 367 -19.33 -3.71 -4.38
C LEU A 367 -20.17 -4.60 -3.44
N GLY A 368 -19.78 -4.73 -2.16
CA GLY A 368 -20.62 -5.39 -1.15
C GLY A 368 -21.95 -4.68 -0.96
N LEU A 369 -22.02 -3.36 -1.17
CA LEU A 369 -23.28 -2.62 -1.10
C LEU A 369 -24.25 -3.07 -2.19
N SER A 370 -23.76 -3.37 -3.40
CA SER A 370 -24.58 -3.89 -4.50
C SER A 370 -25.23 -5.23 -4.13
N TRP A 371 -24.51 -6.09 -3.42
CA TRP A 371 -25.06 -7.34 -2.89
C TRP A 371 -26.14 -7.09 -1.83
N HIS A 372 -25.90 -6.17 -0.89
CA HIS A 372 -26.86 -5.79 0.14
C HIS A 372 -28.10 -5.07 -0.43
N HIS A 373 -27.96 -4.31 -1.51
CA HIS A 373 -29.08 -3.75 -2.26
C HIS A 373 -29.91 -4.86 -2.90
N GLN A 374 -29.27 -5.81 -3.58
CA GLN A 374 -29.96 -6.94 -4.18
C GLN A 374 -30.71 -7.78 -3.14
N ARG A 375 -30.06 -8.09 -2.01
CA ARG A 375 -30.68 -8.81 -0.88
C ARG A 375 -31.89 -8.06 -0.33
N ARG A 376 -31.80 -6.74 -0.19
CA ARG A 376 -32.92 -5.92 0.28
C ARG A 376 -34.16 -6.11 -0.60
N TYR A 377 -33.97 -6.17 -1.92
CA TYR A 377 -35.06 -6.37 -2.87
C TYR A 377 -35.59 -7.80 -2.88
N THR A 378 -34.74 -8.81 -2.69
CA THR A 378 -35.15 -10.22 -2.80
C THR A 378 -35.67 -10.84 -1.50
N ILE A 379 -35.01 -10.57 -0.37
CA ILE A 379 -35.26 -11.25 0.92
C ILE A 379 -35.68 -10.25 2.01
N SER A 380 -35.36 -8.96 1.86
CA SER A 380 -35.52 -7.91 2.89
C SER A 380 -34.67 -8.18 4.16
N TYR A 381 -34.60 -7.19 5.05
CA TYR A 381 -33.90 -7.29 6.35
C TYR A 381 -34.87 -7.56 7.52
N SER A 382 -36.16 -7.71 7.25
CA SER A 382 -37.22 -7.82 8.27
C SER A 382 -36.97 -8.94 9.28
N ALA A 383 -36.43 -10.08 8.85
CA ALA A 383 -36.12 -11.21 9.72
C ALA A 383 -35.01 -10.92 10.75
N GLU A 384 -34.11 -9.97 10.46
CA GLU A 384 -32.97 -9.64 11.31
C GLU A 384 -33.24 -8.40 12.20
N MET A 385 -34.29 -7.63 11.91
CA MET A 385 -34.66 -6.42 12.68
C MET A 385 -34.96 -6.68 14.16
N PRO A 386 -35.69 -7.74 14.56
CA PRO A 386 -35.90 -8.03 15.98
C PRO A 386 -34.58 -8.21 16.74
N TRP A 387 -33.61 -8.91 16.13
CA TRP A 387 -32.29 -9.11 16.72
C TRP A 387 -31.51 -7.80 16.87
N VAL A 388 -31.55 -6.94 15.85
CA VAL A 388 -30.94 -5.60 15.91
C VAL A 388 -31.51 -4.77 17.06
N LEU A 389 -32.84 -4.76 17.22
CA LEU A 389 -33.51 -4.02 18.29
C LEU A 389 -33.20 -4.58 19.67
N ILE A 390 -33.24 -5.90 19.85
CA ILE A 390 -32.89 -6.57 21.11
C ILE A 390 -31.44 -6.24 21.51
N GLN A 391 -30.50 -6.31 20.57
CA GLN A 391 -29.10 -5.97 20.83
C GLN A 391 -28.93 -4.50 21.21
N ALA A 392 -29.57 -3.58 20.49
CA ALA A 392 -29.53 -2.15 20.83
C ALA A 392 -30.07 -1.89 22.25
N MET A 393 -31.20 -2.49 22.62
CA MET A 393 -31.77 -2.37 23.96
C MET A 393 -30.86 -2.96 25.04
N PHE A 394 -30.24 -4.11 24.77
CA PHE A 394 -29.28 -4.73 25.68
C PHE A 394 -28.06 -3.84 25.92
N TYR A 395 -27.49 -3.25 24.88
CA TYR A 395 -26.35 -2.32 25.00
C TYR A 395 -26.72 -1.05 25.77
N LEU A 396 -27.91 -0.48 25.54
CA LEU A 396 -28.42 0.66 26.32
C LEU A 396 -28.61 0.28 27.80
N GLY A 397 -29.11 -0.94 28.06
CA GLY A 397 -29.23 -1.51 29.40
C GLY A 397 -27.88 -1.61 30.12
N ILE A 398 -26.84 -2.11 29.46
CA ILE A 398 -25.48 -2.17 30.03
C ILE A 398 -24.98 -0.78 30.41
N ILE A 399 -25.15 0.22 29.54
CA ILE A 399 -24.73 1.60 29.81
C ILE A 399 -25.44 2.15 31.05
N LEU A 400 -26.76 1.91 31.16
CA LEU A 400 -27.56 2.37 32.29
C LEU A 400 -27.14 1.67 33.60
N VAL A 401 -27.05 0.34 33.59
CA VAL A 401 -26.71 -0.46 34.77
C VAL A 401 -25.31 -0.12 35.27
N THR A 402 -24.30 -0.07 34.39
CA THR A 402 -22.91 0.24 34.77
C THR A 402 -22.75 1.65 35.34
N ARG A 403 -23.59 2.61 34.94
CA ARG A 403 -23.65 3.95 35.55
C ARG A 403 -24.27 3.91 36.95
N LEU A 404 -25.37 3.17 37.13
CA LEU A 404 -26.08 3.07 38.41
C LEU A 404 -25.30 2.26 39.46
N THR A 405 -24.59 1.22 39.05
CA THR A 405 -23.86 0.31 39.95
C THR A 405 -22.38 0.69 40.13
N ARG A 406 -21.94 1.85 39.62
CA ARG A 406 -20.53 2.29 39.63
C ARG A 406 -19.86 2.17 41.00
N SER A 407 -20.55 2.58 42.07
CA SER A 407 -20.03 2.52 43.44
C SER A 407 -19.91 1.08 43.97
N SER A 408 -20.81 0.18 43.56
CA SER A 408 -20.82 -1.23 43.97
C SER A 408 -19.78 -2.06 43.20
N MET A 409 -19.67 -1.84 41.88
CA MET A 409 -18.70 -2.54 41.02
C MET A 409 -17.25 -2.22 41.39
N SER A 410 -16.98 -0.96 41.72
CA SER A 410 -15.67 -0.55 42.23
C SER A 410 -15.34 -1.32 43.52
N LYS A 411 -16.22 -1.30 44.52
CA LYS A 411 -16.01 -2.03 45.79
C LYS A 411 -15.76 -3.53 45.60
N LEU A 412 -16.47 -4.18 44.68
CA LEU A 412 -16.33 -5.62 44.41
C LEU A 412 -14.98 -5.96 43.78
N CYS A 413 -14.48 -5.12 42.86
CA CYS A 413 -13.18 -5.34 42.22
C CYS A 413 -12.01 -5.08 43.17
N HIS A 414 -12.14 -4.10 44.07
CA HIS A 414 -11.10 -3.77 45.05
C HIS A 414 -10.98 -4.86 46.13
N ARG A 415 -12.10 -5.43 46.62
CA ARG A 415 -12.11 -6.48 47.66
C ARG A 415 -11.45 -7.81 47.26
N ARG A 416 -11.06 -7.99 45.99
CA ARG A 416 -10.51 -9.25 45.44
C ARG A 416 -9.05 -9.12 44.97
N SER A 417 -8.42 -7.96 45.15
CA SER A 417 -7.10 -7.59 44.60
C SER A 417 -5.90 -8.06 45.44
N ASP A 418 -6.04 -9.10 46.27
CA ASP A 418 -5.09 -9.29 47.36
C ASP A 418 -3.80 -10.06 47.03
N LYS A 419 -3.59 -10.68 45.86
CA LYS A 419 -2.39 -11.54 45.69
C LYS A 419 -1.60 -11.54 44.39
N ASN A 420 -1.96 -10.82 43.31
CA ASN A 420 -1.11 -10.77 42.10
C ASN A 420 -1.32 -9.52 41.22
N LEU A 421 -0.37 -8.57 41.30
CA LEU A 421 -0.33 -7.31 40.53
C LEU A 421 -0.50 -7.53 39.00
N THR A 422 0.19 -8.53 38.47
CA THR A 422 0.17 -8.84 37.04
C THR A 422 -1.20 -9.36 36.60
N ALA A 423 -1.86 -10.18 37.43
CA ALA A 423 -3.16 -10.74 37.11
C ALA A 423 -4.25 -9.66 37.05
N PHE A 424 -4.25 -8.69 37.97
CA PHE A 424 -5.22 -7.59 37.97
C PHE A 424 -5.13 -6.73 36.71
N LYS A 425 -3.92 -6.34 36.30
CA LYS A 425 -3.69 -5.61 35.05
C LYS A 425 -4.13 -6.41 33.84
N MET A 426 -3.81 -7.71 33.80
CA MET A 426 -4.20 -8.59 32.70
C MET A 426 -5.72 -8.72 32.58
N VAL A 427 -6.44 -8.86 33.69
CA VAL A 427 -7.91 -8.92 33.68
C VAL A 427 -8.52 -7.62 33.15
N ALA A 428 -8.04 -6.46 33.60
CA ALA A 428 -8.52 -5.18 33.10
C ALA A 428 -8.27 -5.01 31.60
N LEU A 429 -7.10 -5.38 31.11
CA LEU A 429 -6.75 -5.32 29.68
C LEU A 429 -7.55 -6.32 28.84
N LEU A 430 -7.77 -7.54 29.33
CA LEU A 430 -8.60 -8.55 28.67
C LEU A 430 -10.07 -8.10 28.58
N LEU A 431 -10.59 -7.44 29.61
CA LEU A 431 -11.95 -6.89 29.59
C LEU A 431 -12.07 -5.77 28.54
N ILE A 432 -11.09 -4.86 28.48
CA ILE A 432 -11.05 -3.83 27.43
C ILE A 432 -10.97 -4.47 26.05
N LEU A 433 -10.10 -5.46 25.84
CA LEU A 433 -9.97 -6.16 24.56
C LEU A 433 -11.29 -6.86 24.18
N SER A 434 -11.91 -7.56 25.12
CA SER A 434 -13.17 -8.27 24.90
C SER A 434 -14.31 -7.32 24.52
N ALA A 435 -14.33 -6.10 25.05
CA ALA A 435 -15.34 -5.08 24.73
C ALA A 435 -15.33 -4.69 23.24
N TYR A 436 -14.17 -4.75 22.57
CA TYR A 436 -14.05 -4.45 21.14
C TYR A 436 -14.18 -5.66 20.22
N ILE A 437 -13.97 -6.89 20.74
CA ILE A 437 -14.03 -8.13 19.95
C ILE A 437 -15.45 -8.72 19.95
N ILE A 438 -16.09 -8.78 21.13
CA ILE A 438 -17.39 -9.47 21.31
C ILE A 438 -18.49 -8.94 20.37
N PRO A 439 -18.68 -7.62 20.18
CA PRO A 439 -19.73 -7.12 19.30
C PRO A 439 -19.63 -7.64 17.86
N SER A 440 -18.41 -7.89 17.35
CA SER A 440 -18.20 -8.40 15.98
C SER A 440 -18.81 -9.79 15.75
N PHE A 441 -18.89 -10.62 16.78
CA PHE A 441 -19.40 -12.00 16.70
C PHE A 441 -20.89 -12.10 17.01
N ILE A 442 -21.43 -11.19 17.80
CA ILE A 442 -22.85 -11.20 18.21
C ILE A 442 -23.75 -10.60 17.12
N ILE A 443 -23.25 -9.62 16.38
CA ILE A 443 -24.03 -8.94 15.35
C ILE A 443 -24.25 -9.90 14.15
N PRO A 444 -25.51 -10.12 13.71
CA PRO A 444 -25.78 -11.06 12.62
C PRO A 444 -25.03 -10.64 11.35
N GLN A 445 -24.37 -11.60 10.72
CA GLN A 445 -23.38 -11.33 9.66
C GLN A 445 -23.99 -10.57 8.48
N THR A 446 -25.27 -10.82 8.18
CA THR A 446 -25.93 -10.43 6.95
C THR A 446 -26.71 -9.12 6.98
N ILE A 447 -26.72 -8.42 8.12
CA ILE A 447 -27.44 -7.15 8.23
C ILE A 447 -26.79 -6.08 7.35
N HIS A 448 -27.56 -5.02 7.09
CA HIS A 448 -27.05 -3.90 6.33
C HIS A 448 -25.80 -3.30 6.99
N PRO A 449 -24.72 -3.01 6.23
CA PRO A 449 -23.45 -2.53 6.78
C PRO A 449 -23.57 -1.31 7.70
N LEU A 450 -24.40 -0.32 7.33
CA LEU A 450 -24.66 0.85 8.18
C LEU A 450 -25.23 0.47 9.55
N MET A 451 -26.14 -0.51 9.61
CA MET A 451 -26.72 -0.99 10.86
C MET A 451 -25.68 -1.78 11.65
N GLY A 452 -24.89 -2.63 11.00
CA GLY A 452 -23.83 -3.40 11.66
C GLY A 452 -22.75 -2.53 12.27
N TRP A 453 -22.22 -1.54 11.55
CA TRP A 453 -21.25 -0.61 12.12
C TRP A 453 -21.85 0.25 13.25
N SER A 454 -23.12 0.65 13.13
CA SER A 454 -23.81 1.40 14.20
C SER A 454 -23.97 0.56 15.47
N LEU A 455 -24.39 -0.71 15.33
CA LEU A 455 -24.49 -1.66 16.43
C LEU A 455 -23.11 -1.97 17.04
N TYR A 456 -22.08 -2.11 16.20
CA TYR A 456 -20.72 -2.37 16.66
C TYR A 456 -20.18 -1.20 17.49
N LEU A 457 -20.32 0.03 17.02
CA LEU A 457 -19.88 1.22 17.74
C LEU A 457 -20.66 1.41 19.05
N THR A 458 -21.97 1.15 19.05
CA THR A 458 -22.80 1.22 20.25
C THR A 458 -22.46 0.12 21.25
N GLY A 459 -22.27 -1.11 20.76
CA GLY A 459 -21.95 -2.29 21.57
C GLY A 459 -20.55 -2.22 22.18
N SER A 460 -19.55 -1.79 21.42
CA SER A 460 -18.18 -1.59 21.93
C SER A 460 -18.11 -0.47 22.96
N PHE A 461 -18.86 0.62 22.77
CA PHE A 461 -19.00 1.67 23.77
C PHE A 461 -19.69 1.16 25.05
N ALA A 462 -20.78 0.41 24.90
CA ALA A 462 -21.52 -0.17 26.01
C ALA A 462 -20.67 -1.16 26.82
N LEU A 463 -19.97 -2.08 26.16
CA LEU A 463 -19.09 -3.02 26.85
C LEU A 463 -17.86 -2.34 27.47
N SER A 464 -17.35 -1.27 26.85
CA SER A 464 -16.25 -0.48 27.41
C SER A 464 -16.65 0.25 28.70
N SER A 465 -17.93 0.52 28.92
CA SER A 465 -18.40 1.14 30.16
C SER A 465 -18.19 0.23 31.38
N ILE A 466 -18.09 -1.09 31.18
CA ILE A 466 -17.82 -2.07 32.25
C ILE A 466 -16.43 -1.85 32.86
N PRO A 467 -15.30 -1.98 32.14
CA PRO A 467 -13.98 -1.74 32.71
C PRO A 467 -13.77 -0.28 33.12
N ILE A 468 -14.39 0.69 32.43
CA ILE A 468 -14.35 2.11 32.83
C ILE A 468 -14.91 2.30 34.24
N ASN A 469 -16.08 1.74 34.52
CA ASN A 469 -16.74 1.92 35.82
C ASN A 469 -16.20 0.97 36.90
N ALA A 470 -15.80 -0.25 36.54
CA ALA A 470 -15.25 -1.24 37.46
C ALA A 470 -13.86 -0.86 37.99
N PHE A 471 -12.99 -0.34 37.12
CA PHE A 471 -11.60 0.02 37.45
C PHE A 471 -11.37 1.53 37.50
N LEU A 472 -12.42 2.35 37.42
CA LEU A 472 -12.34 3.83 37.42
C LEU A 472 -11.35 4.38 36.39
N LEU A 473 -11.29 3.77 35.21
CA LEU A 473 -10.33 4.14 34.18
C LEU A 473 -10.72 5.46 33.50
N PRO A 474 -9.73 6.25 33.03
CA PRO A 474 -10.00 7.43 32.24
C PRO A 474 -10.71 7.07 30.92
N VAL A 475 -11.94 7.58 30.78
CA VAL A 475 -12.85 7.28 29.65
C VAL A 475 -12.18 7.49 28.29
N LEU A 476 -11.50 8.63 28.11
CA LEU A 476 -10.87 9.01 26.86
C LEU A 476 -9.84 7.97 26.38
N HIS A 477 -9.05 7.43 27.30
CA HIS A 477 -8.00 6.46 26.96
C HIS A 477 -8.56 5.09 26.59
N VAL A 478 -9.63 4.64 27.27
CA VAL A 478 -10.32 3.39 26.94
C VAL A 478 -11.06 3.50 25.61
N LEU A 479 -11.59 4.67 25.26
CA LEU A 479 -12.30 4.95 24.01
C LEU A 479 -11.40 5.43 22.86
N THR A 480 -10.08 5.48 23.04
CA THR A 480 -9.17 5.86 21.94
C THR A 480 -9.24 4.90 20.74
N PRO A 481 -9.32 3.56 20.91
CA PRO A 481 -9.58 2.64 19.79
C PRO A 481 -10.93 2.90 19.11
N TRP A 482 -11.97 3.22 19.88
CA TRP A 482 -13.30 3.57 19.34
C TRP A 482 -13.23 4.79 18.40
N LEU A 483 -12.53 5.86 18.83
CA LEU A 483 -12.32 7.06 18.01
C LEU A 483 -11.49 6.75 16.75
N GLY A 484 -10.46 5.91 16.88
CA GLY A 484 -9.66 5.45 15.75
C GLY A 484 -10.47 4.65 14.73
N ILE A 485 -11.34 3.74 15.17
CA ILE A 485 -12.23 2.97 14.30
C ILE A 485 -13.21 3.89 13.58
N LEU A 486 -13.86 4.81 14.31
CA LEU A 486 -14.77 5.80 13.73
C LEU A 486 -14.06 6.65 12.66
N GLY A 487 -12.87 7.18 12.96
CA GLY A 487 -12.11 7.95 11.99
C GLY A 487 -11.66 7.13 10.79
N THR A 488 -11.31 5.85 10.98
CA THR A 488 -10.99 4.94 9.87
C THR A 488 -12.21 4.73 8.96
N LEU A 489 -13.42 4.56 9.53
CA LEU A 489 -14.66 4.49 8.76
C LEU A 489 -14.93 5.78 7.96
N LEU A 490 -14.69 6.95 8.55
CA LEU A 490 -14.83 8.24 7.86
C LEU A 490 -13.82 8.39 6.72
N VAL A 491 -12.57 8.01 6.95
CA VAL A 491 -11.53 7.95 5.90
C VAL A 491 -12.00 7.02 4.80
N MET A 492 -12.47 5.80 5.09
CA MET A 492 -12.93 4.87 4.06
C MET A 492 -14.19 5.35 3.30
N ALA A 493 -15.07 6.09 3.96
CA ALA A 493 -16.31 6.63 3.39
C ALA A 493 -16.11 7.92 2.56
N PHE A 494 -14.92 8.49 2.54
CA PHE A 494 -14.66 9.73 1.81
C PHE A 494 -14.79 9.51 0.29
N PRO A 495 -15.63 10.30 -0.42
CA PRO A 495 -15.98 10.01 -1.81
C PRO A 495 -14.89 10.38 -2.83
N SER A 496 -13.93 11.22 -2.44
CA SER A 496 -13.02 11.86 -3.41
C SER A 496 -11.77 11.05 -3.77
N TYR A 497 -11.70 9.76 -3.40
CA TYR A 497 -10.55 8.94 -3.81
C TYR A 497 -10.62 8.59 -5.29
N PRO A 498 -9.52 8.78 -6.05
CA PRO A 498 -9.48 8.44 -7.48
C PRO A 498 -9.61 6.93 -7.69
N ASP A 499 -9.00 6.12 -6.83
CA ASP A 499 -9.01 4.66 -6.89
C ASP A 499 -8.89 4.00 -5.50
N GLY A 500 -9.02 2.68 -5.47
CA GLY A 500 -8.98 1.89 -4.23
C GLY A 500 -7.60 1.80 -3.58
N VAL A 501 -6.51 1.98 -4.34
CA VAL A 501 -5.13 1.99 -3.83
C VAL A 501 -4.88 3.27 -3.05
N VAL A 502 -5.26 4.43 -3.59
CA VAL A 502 -5.17 5.71 -2.87
C VAL A 502 -5.99 5.69 -1.59
N ARG A 503 -7.18 5.07 -1.62
CA ARG A 503 -8.00 4.87 -0.41
C ARG A 503 -7.29 3.97 0.61
N ALA A 504 -6.72 2.84 0.19
CA ALA A 504 -6.00 1.93 1.09
C ALA A 504 -4.77 2.60 1.72
N LEU A 505 -3.98 3.34 0.92
CA LEU A 505 -2.85 4.12 1.41
C LEU A 505 -3.27 5.22 2.39
N SER A 506 -4.42 5.86 2.16
CA SER A 506 -4.96 6.87 3.08
C SER A 506 -5.38 6.27 4.41
N VAL A 507 -5.98 5.07 4.41
CA VAL A 507 -6.29 4.30 5.63
C VAL A 507 -5.02 3.93 6.38
N PHE A 508 -3.99 3.46 5.66
CA PHE A 508 -2.70 3.15 6.26
C PHE A 508 -2.04 4.39 6.89
N GLY A 509 -2.05 5.53 6.17
CA GLY A 509 -1.56 6.81 6.69
C GLY A 509 -2.33 7.28 7.93
N TYR A 510 -3.65 7.13 7.95
CA TYR A 510 -4.47 7.42 9.12
C TYR A 510 -4.12 6.52 10.31
N ALA A 511 -4.02 5.21 10.10
CA ALA A 511 -3.64 4.25 11.14
C ALA A 511 -2.25 4.55 11.72
N PHE A 512 -1.29 4.90 10.86
CA PHE A 512 0.05 5.34 11.27
C PHE A 512 -0.01 6.60 12.16
N CYS A 513 -0.82 7.59 11.79
CA CYS A 513 -1.03 8.81 12.60
C CYS A 513 -1.74 8.52 13.92
N CYS A 514 -2.63 7.52 13.99
CA CYS A 514 -3.35 7.13 15.20
C CYS A 514 -2.51 6.27 16.16
N ALA A 515 -1.51 5.55 15.68
CA ALA A 515 -0.71 4.62 16.49
C ALA A 515 -0.05 5.26 17.73
N PRO A 516 0.57 6.46 17.66
CA PRO A 516 1.10 7.14 18.83
C PRO A 516 0.06 7.43 19.91
N PHE A 517 -1.16 7.81 19.51
CA PHE A 517 -2.25 8.09 20.46
C PHE A 517 -2.74 6.82 21.15
N LEU A 518 -2.85 5.71 20.40
CA LEU A 518 -3.18 4.40 20.97
C LEU A 518 -2.12 3.95 21.98
N TRP A 519 -0.83 4.13 21.65
CA TRP A 519 0.27 3.83 22.57
C TRP A 519 0.22 4.68 23.83
N VAL A 520 0.04 5.99 23.71
CA VAL A 520 -0.09 6.91 24.86
C VAL A 520 -1.27 6.51 25.73
N SER A 521 -2.42 6.18 25.15
CA SER A 521 -3.60 5.73 25.88
C SER A 521 -3.35 4.40 26.61
N PHE A 522 -2.66 3.45 25.99
CA PHE A 522 -2.26 2.20 26.64
C PHE A 522 -1.33 2.44 27.86
N VAL A 523 -0.32 3.29 27.71
CA VAL A 523 0.59 3.67 28.81
C VAL A 523 -0.18 4.37 29.94
N LYS A 524 -1.13 5.25 29.60
CA LYS A 524 -1.96 5.94 30.61
C LYS A 524 -2.89 5.00 31.36
N ILE A 525 -3.50 4.02 30.68
CA ILE A 525 -4.33 2.99 31.32
C ILE A 525 -3.49 2.15 32.28
N THR A 526 -2.34 1.65 31.84
CA THR A 526 -1.46 0.82 32.66
C THR A 526 -0.87 1.59 33.86
N SER A 527 -0.53 2.88 33.69
CA SER A 527 -0.09 3.73 34.80
C SER A 527 -1.21 4.02 35.80
N HIS A 528 -2.44 4.23 35.32
CA HIS A 528 -3.58 4.50 36.20
C HIS A 528 -3.95 3.26 37.02
N LEU A 529 -3.91 2.07 36.40
CA LEU A 529 -4.06 0.80 37.10
C LEU A 529 -2.97 0.61 38.16
N GLN A 530 -1.73 1.00 37.89
CA GLN A 530 -0.65 0.95 38.89
C GLN A 530 -0.95 1.87 40.09
N ILE A 531 -1.35 3.13 39.84
CA ILE A 531 -1.63 4.11 40.91
C ILE A 531 -2.80 3.67 41.80
N LEU A 532 -3.83 3.05 41.21
CA LEU A 532 -4.99 2.54 41.97
C LEU A 532 -4.57 1.46 42.97
N ILE A 533 -3.62 0.60 42.58
CA ILE A 533 -3.09 -0.47 43.42
C ILE A 533 -2.13 0.09 44.48
N ASP A 534 -1.27 1.06 44.13
CA ASP A 534 -0.32 1.67 45.07
C ASP A 534 -1.03 2.43 46.21
N LYS A 535 -2.17 3.08 45.91
CA LYS A 535 -3.02 3.72 46.94
C LYS A 535 -3.56 2.70 47.93
N GLU A 536 -3.89 1.49 47.50
CA GLU A 536 -4.39 0.41 48.36
C GLU A 536 -3.31 -0.24 49.21
N VAL A 537 -2.03 -0.21 48.84
CA VAL A 537 -0.93 -0.68 49.70
C VAL A 537 -0.62 0.33 50.82
N LEU A 538 -0.90 1.62 50.60
CA LEU A 538 -0.59 2.69 51.54
C LEU A 538 -1.68 2.90 52.62
N PHE A 539 -2.96 2.73 52.28
CA PHE A 539 -4.09 2.94 53.20
C PHE A 539 -4.32 1.87 54.31
N PRO A 540 -3.87 0.61 54.23
CA PRO A 540 -3.94 -0.36 55.34
C PRO A 540 -2.96 0.03 56.45
N ARG A 541 -1.82 0.62 56.10
CA ARG A 541 -0.76 0.98 57.06
C ARG A 541 -1.12 2.15 57.97
N LEU A 542 -2.07 3.00 57.59
CA LEU A 542 -2.58 4.09 58.44
C LEU A 542 -3.77 3.67 59.32
N GLY A 543 -4.37 2.50 59.07
CA GLY A 543 -5.50 1.98 59.84
C GLY A 543 -5.12 1.09 61.04
N GLU A 544 -3.87 0.64 61.13
CA GLU A 544 -3.42 -0.29 62.19
C GLU A 544 -2.47 0.34 63.23
N SER A 545 -2.15 1.63 63.15
CA SER A 545 -1.36 2.33 64.18
C SER A 545 -2.18 3.42 64.88
N GLY A 546 -3.01 3.04 65.86
CA GLY A 546 -3.75 4.03 66.65
C GLY A 546 -4.79 3.51 67.63
N SER A 547 -4.53 2.42 68.35
CA SER A 547 -5.29 2.11 69.58
C SER A 547 -4.34 1.76 70.73
N SER A 548 -3.90 2.78 71.45
CA SER A 548 -3.46 2.61 72.83
C SER A 548 -3.86 3.84 73.65
N SER A 549 -4.85 3.60 74.52
CA SER A 549 -5.23 4.33 75.72
C SER A 549 -4.25 5.38 76.28
N SER A 550 -4.72 6.62 76.45
CA SER A 550 -4.89 7.20 77.80
C SER A 550 -5.62 8.54 77.72
N LEU A 551 -6.79 8.59 78.34
CA LEU A 551 -7.56 9.80 78.61
C LEU A 551 -7.17 10.29 80.01
N SER A 552 -6.55 11.47 80.14
CA SER A 552 -6.64 12.30 81.36
C SER A 552 -5.96 13.68 81.20
N LYS A 553 -6.79 14.74 81.37
CA LYS A 553 -6.49 16.05 82.03
C LYS A 553 -5.41 16.95 81.40
N LEU A 554 -5.46 18.28 81.38
CA LEU A 554 -6.38 19.37 81.71
C LEU A 554 -5.65 20.66 81.22
N TYR A 555 -6.41 21.73 80.94
CA TYR A 555 -6.02 23.13 80.67
C TYR A 555 -5.39 23.49 79.32
#